data_AF-A0A427YHH7-F1
#
_entry.id   AF-A0A427YHH7-F1
#
_cell.length_a   1.000
_cell.length_b   1.000
_cell.length_c   1.000
_cell.angle_alpha   90.00
_cell.angle_beta   90.00
_cell.angle_gamma   90.00
#
_symmetry.space_group_name_H-M   'P 1'
#
loop_
_entity.id
_entity.type
_entity.pdbx_description
1 polymer ?
#
loop_
_entity_poly.entity_id
_entity_poly.type
_entity_poly.pdbx_seq_one_letter_code
_entity_poly.pdbx_strand_id
1 'polypeptide(L)'
;MNTDLVVWISPFSPLLTYSGGWQQAASGTAQCGGTGDFAVQVDQLYFTEFIWYWQSSSGYTVSAGLDGSLQTGTAGAQAATLSISAGDHSARLQVECDDCGSTTFTLSGAELTSTGAGSWSNSTLDDASSAVTYTGWTSTSSASSSIGAISSGTFYQGTVSYTSSAGASAAFSFTGSALYVFGCTGPSFVSFQITLDSSVVGTFNASTTTDSYDTLLFFVSGLNEASHSVSITNQVDGDSSGITAGTSTGTATGTAATAVFSGSSGTWSEGGGTGSAGAVAGGILGALGGLLLLYFAYRYYLYRKAGGEGGFFTALCGPPRKPPQKAGPAKDEFKIWPMVRSRPKYMT
;
A
#
# COMPACT_ATOMS: atom_id res chain seq x y z
N MET A 1 -3.02 -27.36 15.83
CA MET A 1 -3.14 -27.41 14.37
C MET A 1 -2.53 -26.12 13.87
N ASN A 2 -1.48 -26.18 13.04
CA ASN A 2 -1.03 -25.00 12.32
C ASN A 2 -2.13 -24.65 11.32
N THR A 3 -2.71 -23.47 11.44
CA THR A 3 -3.56 -22.90 10.40
C THR A 3 -2.68 -21.90 9.67
N ASP A 4 -2.26 -22.24 8.46
CA ASP A 4 -1.41 -21.36 7.68
C ASP A 4 -2.23 -20.18 7.13
N LEU A 5 -1.62 -19.00 7.09
CA LEU A 5 -2.21 -17.80 6.52
C LEU A 5 -1.96 -17.80 5.02
N VAL A 6 -3.00 -18.06 4.22
CA VAL A 6 -2.91 -18.15 2.76
C VAL A 6 -3.54 -16.92 2.12
N VAL A 7 -2.83 -16.29 1.19
CA VAL A 7 -3.19 -15.02 0.57
C VAL A 7 -3.08 -15.10 -0.94
N TRP A 8 -4.15 -14.75 -1.65
CA TRP A 8 -4.11 -14.63 -3.10
C TRP A 8 -3.72 -13.21 -3.53
N ILE A 9 -2.73 -13.11 -4.41
CA ILE A 9 -2.27 -11.88 -5.04
C ILE A 9 -2.73 -11.88 -6.49
N SER A 10 -3.79 -11.13 -6.77
CA SER A 10 -4.31 -10.91 -8.11
C SER A 10 -3.26 -10.21 -8.99
N PRO A 11 -3.22 -10.45 -10.32
CA PRO A 11 -2.40 -9.70 -11.26
C PRO A 11 -2.62 -8.19 -11.28
N PHE A 12 -3.73 -7.73 -10.70
CA PHE A 12 -4.08 -6.32 -10.54
C PHE A 12 -3.50 -5.69 -9.26
N SER A 13 -2.96 -6.51 -8.35
CA SER A 13 -2.41 -6.04 -7.09
C SER A 13 -1.17 -5.17 -7.33
N PRO A 14 -1.07 -4.01 -6.66
CA PRO A 14 0.14 -3.18 -6.70
C PRO A 14 1.31 -3.79 -5.92
N LEU A 15 1.12 -4.95 -5.29
CA LEU A 15 2.21 -5.74 -4.72
C LEU A 15 3.08 -6.40 -5.80
N LEU A 16 2.56 -6.51 -7.03
CA LEU A 16 3.26 -7.07 -8.19
C LEU A 16 3.86 -5.97 -9.06
N THR A 17 5.17 -6.02 -9.26
CA THR A 17 5.90 -5.15 -10.19
C THR A 17 6.18 -5.89 -11.49
N TYR A 18 5.76 -5.30 -12.61
CA TYR A 18 5.88 -5.90 -13.95
C TYR A 18 6.98 -5.25 -14.79
N SER A 19 7.68 -6.05 -15.59
CA SER A 19 8.62 -5.59 -16.63
C SER A 19 8.39 -6.34 -17.95
N GLY A 20 8.61 -5.67 -19.08
CA GLY A 20 8.50 -6.29 -20.41
C GLY A 20 7.16 -6.06 -21.14
N GLY A 21 6.27 -5.19 -20.66
CA GLY A 21 5.05 -4.81 -21.41
C GLY A 21 3.83 -5.71 -21.15
N TRP A 22 3.67 -6.18 -19.91
CA TRP A 22 2.45 -6.87 -19.47
C TRP A 22 1.22 -5.98 -19.60
N GLN A 23 0.07 -6.61 -19.86
CA GLN A 23 -1.24 -5.96 -19.88
C GLN A 23 -2.21 -6.78 -19.02
N GLN A 24 -2.94 -6.12 -18.11
CA GLN A 24 -4.04 -6.78 -17.40
C GLN A 24 -5.27 -6.90 -18.33
N ALA A 25 -5.95 -8.04 -18.22
CA ALA A 25 -7.14 -8.36 -19.00
C ALA A 25 -8.37 -8.45 -18.09
N ALA A 26 -9.54 -8.08 -18.62
CA ALA A 26 -10.82 -8.11 -17.88
C ALA A 26 -11.19 -9.49 -17.30
N SER A 27 -10.52 -10.57 -17.74
CA SER A 27 -10.61 -11.91 -17.16
C SER A 27 -9.96 -12.06 -15.78
N GLY A 28 -9.33 -11.02 -15.22
CA GLY A 28 -8.62 -11.12 -13.94
C GLY A 28 -7.18 -11.63 -14.07
N THR A 29 -6.63 -11.67 -15.29
CA THR A 29 -5.28 -12.17 -15.60
C THR A 29 -4.36 -11.07 -16.10
N ALA A 30 -3.04 -11.30 -16.08
CA ALA A 30 -2.07 -10.47 -16.80
C ALA A 30 -1.47 -11.24 -17.97
N GLN A 31 -1.25 -10.58 -19.09
CA GLN A 31 -0.83 -11.19 -20.34
C GLN A 31 0.39 -10.48 -20.91
N CYS A 32 1.31 -11.27 -21.47
CA CYS A 32 2.40 -10.79 -22.31
C CYS A 32 2.51 -11.66 -23.57
N GLY A 33 3.11 -11.11 -24.61
CA GLY A 33 3.27 -11.81 -25.88
C GLY A 33 4.32 -11.16 -26.79
N GLY A 34 4.72 -11.91 -27.81
CA GLY A 34 5.83 -11.54 -28.69
C GLY A 34 7.19 -11.99 -28.15
N THR A 35 8.25 -11.64 -28.87
CA THR A 35 9.63 -11.96 -28.52
C THR A 35 10.16 -10.98 -27.48
N GLY A 36 10.78 -11.50 -26.42
CA GLY A 36 11.41 -10.69 -25.39
C GLY A 36 11.41 -11.33 -24.00
N ASP A 37 11.91 -10.54 -23.05
CA ASP A 37 12.01 -10.91 -21.64
C ASP A 37 10.91 -10.18 -20.85
N PHE A 38 10.10 -10.97 -20.17
CA PHE A 38 9.01 -10.51 -19.32
C PHE A 38 9.28 -10.96 -17.88
N ALA A 39 8.95 -10.13 -16.91
CA ALA A 39 9.00 -10.57 -15.52
C ALA A 39 7.91 -9.93 -14.67
N VAL A 40 7.55 -10.62 -13.60
CA VAL A 40 6.72 -10.13 -12.51
C VAL A 40 7.40 -10.49 -11.20
N GLN A 41 7.37 -9.60 -10.22
CA GLN A 41 7.99 -9.83 -8.92
C GLN A 41 7.22 -9.17 -7.77
N VAL A 42 7.39 -9.74 -6.58
CA VAL A 42 7.15 -9.07 -5.29
C VAL A 42 8.51 -8.76 -4.67
N ASP A 43 8.65 -7.58 -4.06
CA ASP A 43 9.95 -7.11 -3.58
C ASP A 43 10.23 -7.53 -2.13
N GLN A 44 9.35 -7.23 -1.18
CA GLN A 44 9.53 -7.60 0.22
C GLN A 44 8.18 -7.93 0.86
N LEU A 45 7.91 -9.23 1.03
CA LEU A 45 6.75 -9.74 1.77
C LEU A 45 7.18 -10.82 2.75
N TYR A 46 6.52 -10.89 3.90
CA TYR A 46 6.77 -11.94 4.88
C TYR A 46 6.05 -13.24 4.49
N PHE A 47 6.79 -14.30 4.19
CA PHE A 47 6.22 -15.61 3.83
C PHE A 47 7.15 -16.79 4.09
N THR A 48 6.57 -17.99 4.03
CA THR A 48 7.28 -19.29 4.05
C THR A 48 7.12 -20.07 2.75
N GLU A 49 6.11 -19.75 1.95
CA GLU A 49 5.93 -20.31 0.63
C GLU A 49 5.28 -19.30 -0.30
N PHE A 50 5.68 -19.33 -1.56
CA PHE A 50 5.16 -18.49 -2.63
C PHE A 50 4.92 -19.35 -3.87
N ILE A 51 3.73 -19.26 -4.45
CA ILE A 51 3.35 -20.03 -5.64
C ILE A 51 2.95 -19.08 -6.76
N TRP A 52 3.60 -19.19 -7.91
CA TRP A 52 3.18 -18.52 -9.14
C TRP A 52 2.23 -19.42 -9.93
N TYR A 53 1.16 -18.88 -10.50
CA TYR A 53 0.22 -19.61 -11.37
C TYR A 53 0.12 -18.98 -12.75
N TRP A 54 0.27 -19.79 -13.79
CA TRP A 54 0.20 -19.31 -15.17
C TRP A 54 -0.35 -20.35 -16.14
N GLN A 55 -0.67 -19.87 -17.34
CA GLN A 55 -0.99 -20.66 -18.51
C GLN A 55 -0.08 -20.22 -19.66
N SER A 56 0.63 -21.17 -20.24
CA SER A 56 1.55 -20.93 -21.35
C SER A 56 1.26 -21.86 -22.51
N SER A 57 1.54 -21.37 -23.72
CA SER A 57 1.68 -22.20 -24.91
C SER A 57 3.14 -22.68 -25.06
N SER A 58 3.40 -23.56 -26.02
CA SER A 58 4.76 -23.94 -26.40
C SER A 58 5.54 -22.74 -26.93
N GLY A 59 6.79 -22.55 -26.51
CA GLY A 59 7.69 -21.50 -27.03
C GLY A 59 8.26 -20.57 -25.96
N TYR A 60 7.60 -20.46 -24.80
CA TYR A 60 8.12 -19.72 -23.66
C TYR A 60 9.08 -20.57 -22.83
N THR A 61 10.09 -19.94 -22.24
CA THR A 61 10.91 -20.48 -21.16
C THR A 61 10.54 -19.75 -19.88
N VAL A 62 10.29 -20.48 -18.79
CA VAL A 62 9.82 -19.91 -17.52
C VAL A 62 10.84 -20.21 -16.44
N SER A 63 11.20 -19.21 -15.66
CA SER A 63 12.04 -19.36 -14.48
C SER A 63 11.38 -18.67 -13.30
N ALA A 64 11.44 -19.28 -12.12
CA ALA A 64 10.87 -18.74 -10.89
C ALA A 64 11.92 -18.82 -9.78
N GLY A 65 11.93 -17.85 -8.88
CA GLY A 65 12.97 -17.77 -7.87
C GLY A 65 12.66 -16.86 -6.70
N LEU A 66 13.50 -16.98 -5.68
CA LEU A 66 13.44 -16.17 -4.45
C LEU A 66 14.76 -15.41 -4.28
N ASP A 67 14.69 -14.21 -3.70
CA ASP A 67 15.86 -13.44 -3.26
C ASP A 67 16.95 -13.29 -4.33
N GLY A 68 16.50 -12.96 -5.55
CA GLY A 68 17.35 -12.76 -6.72
C GLY A 68 17.90 -14.06 -7.35
N SER A 69 17.65 -15.23 -6.76
CA SER A 69 18.08 -16.52 -7.28
C SER A 69 16.98 -17.20 -8.08
N LEU A 70 17.11 -17.21 -9.41
CA LEU A 70 16.16 -17.88 -10.30
C LEU A 70 16.48 -19.36 -10.48
N GLN A 71 15.44 -20.19 -10.47
CA GLN A 71 15.49 -21.59 -10.90
C GLN A 71 14.72 -21.72 -12.22
N THR A 72 15.38 -22.26 -13.24
CA THR A 72 14.74 -22.49 -14.55
C THR A 72 13.75 -23.64 -14.44
N GLY A 73 12.50 -23.38 -14.79
CA GLY A 73 11.44 -24.39 -14.94
C GLY A 73 11.16 -24.69 -16.41
N THR A 74 10.44 -25.77 -16.69
CA THR A 74 9.89 -26.04 -18.02
C THR A 74 8.48 -25.44 -18.12
N ALA A 75 8.16 -24.78 -19.25
CA ALA A 75 6.90 -24.10 -19.51
C ALA A 75 5.62 -24.97 -19.45
N GLY A 76 5.78 -26.30 -19.35
CA GLY A 76 4.68 -27.24 -19.17
C GLY A 76 4.11 -27.28 -17.75
N ALA A 77 4.86 -26.81 -16.74
CA ALA A 77 4.30 -26.57 -15.42
C ALA A 77 3.37 -25.35 -15.50
N GLN A 78 2.16 -25.43 -14.94
CA GLN A 78 1.22 -24.30 -14.83
C GLN A 78 1.35 -23.57 -13.48
N ALA A 79 2.34 -23.98 -12.68
CA ALA A 79 2.66 -23.36 -11.40
C ALA A 79 4.13 -23.61 -11.00
N ALA A 80 4.67 -22.73 -10.16
CA ALA A 80 5.97 -22.89 -9.51
C ALA A 80 5.82 -22.60 -8.02
N THR A 81 6.05 -23.62 -7.19
CA THR A 81 6.06 -23.53 -5.73
C THR A 81 7.47 -23.26 -5.24
N LEU A 82 7.63 -22.22 -4.42
CA LEU A 82 8.90 -21.77 -3.86
C LEU A 82 8.78 -21.71 -2.34
N SER A 83 9.48 -22.60 -1.62
CA SER A 83 9.43 -22.65 -0.15
C SER A 83 10.72 -22.10 0.46
N ILE A 84 10.60 -21.36 1.57
CA ILE A 84 11.71 -20.72 2.28
C ILE A 84 11.43 -20.64 3.79
N SER A 85 12.46 -20.41 4.61
CA SER A 85 12.27 -20.10 6.02
C SER A 85 11.45 -18.83 6.21
N ALA A 86 10.71 -18.70 7.30
CA ALA A 86 9.88 -17.53 7.54
C ALA A 86 10.73 -16.25 7.63
N GLY A 87 10.34 -15.23 6.86
CA GLY A 87 11.04 -13.95 6.82
C GLY A 87 10.52 -13.09 5.67
N ASP A 88 11.09 -11.88 5.56
CA ASP A 88 10.84 -10.98 4.43
C ASP A 88 11.66 -11.43 3.23
N HIS A 89 10.97 -11.77 2.15
CA HIS A 89 11.55 -12.32 0.93
C HIS A 89 11.00 -11.62 -0.32
N SER A 90 11.78 -11.72 -1.39
CA SER A 90 11.32 -11.40 -2.75
C SER A 90 11.00 -12.68 -3.51
N ALA A 91 10.02 -12.63 -4.40
CA ALA A 91 9.74 -13.71 -5.34
C ALA A 91 9.61 -13.15 -6.74
N ARG A 92 10.15 -13.86 -7.74
CA ARG A 92 10.16 -13.41 -9.13
C ARG A 92 9.81 -14.56 -10.07
N LEU A 93 8.98 -14.27 -11.07
CA LEU A 93 8.71 -15.10 -12.23
C LEU A 93 9.26 -14.37 -13.46
N GLN A 94 10.17 -15.00 -14.19
CA GLN A 94 10.73 -14.52 -15.44
C GLN A 94 10.32 -15.45 -16.57
N VAL A 95 9.89 -14.84 -17.67
CA VAL A 95 9.34 -15.51 -18.85
C VAL A 95 10.11 -14.97 -20.06
N GLU A 96 10.77 -15.85 -20.78
CA GLU A 96 11.56 -15.51 -21.97
C GLU A 96 10.92 -16.16 -23.19
N CYS A 97 10.96 -15.45 -24.30
CA CYS A 97 10.44 -15.93 -25.57
C CYS A 97 11.34 -15.49 -26.72
N ASP A 98 11.96 -16.45 -27.41
CA ASP A 98 12.75 -16.18 -28.61
C ASP A 98 11.87 -16.18 -29.88
N ASP A 99 10.97 -17.16 -30.01
CA ASP A 99 10.09 -17.33 -31.17
C ASP A 99 8.72 -17.95 -30.77
N CYS A 100 7.85 -17.15 -30.17
CA CYS A 100 6.49 -17.59 -29.77
C CYS A 100 5.40 -17.14 -30.76
N GLY A 101 5.77 -16.55 -31.89
CA GLY A 101 4.82 -16.04 -32.87
C GLY A 101 3.75 -15.12 -32.25
N SER A 102 2.48 -15.45 -32.46
CA SER A 102 1.33 -14.69 -31.92
C SER A 102 0.74 -15.29 -30.64
N THR A 103 1.46 -16.19 -29.95
CA THR A 103 0.93 -16.79 -28.72
C THR A 103 1.11 -15.86 -27.53
N THR A 104 0.32 -16.09 -26.48
CA THR A 104 0.30 -15.25 -25.29
C THR A 104 0.65 -16.11 -24.07
N PHE A 105 1.47 -15.56 -23.18
CA PHE A 105 1.65 -16.08 -21.83
C PHE A 105 0.67 -15.38 -20.90
N THR A 106 -0.05 -16.15 -20.09
CA THR A 106 -1.08 -15.62 -19.17
C THR A 106 -0.70 -15.94 -17.73
N LEU A 107 -0.45 -14.91 -16.93
CA LEU A 107 -0.33 -15.00 -15.47
C LEU A 107 -1.73 -14.97 -14.85
N SER A 108 -2.05 -15.99 -14.06
CA SER A 108 -3.29 -16.06 -13.31
C SER A 108 -3.21 -15.30 -11.99
N GLY A 109 -2.03 -15.30 -11.35
CA GLY A 109 -1.77 -14.65 -10.07
C GLY A 109 -0.71 -15.39 -9.26
N ALA A 110 -0.66 -15.08 -7.98
CA ALA A 110 0.20 -15.77 -7.03
C ALA A 110 -0.51 -16.08 -5.73
N GLU A 111 -0.05 -17.13 -5.03
CA GLU A 111 -0.46 -17.46 -3.67
C GLU A 111 0.74 -17.31 -2.74
N LEU A 112 0.52 -16.69 -1.59
CA LEU A 112 1.50 -16.51 -0.54
C LEU A 112 1.01 -17.23 0.71
N THR A 113 1.88 -18.02 1.31
CA THR A 113 1.60 -18.70 2.59
C THR A 113 2.56 -18.22 3.65
N SER A 114 2.01 -17.69 4.74
CA SER A 114 2.74 -17.31 5.95
C SER A 114 2.36 -18.26 7.09
N THR A 115 3.34 -18.97 7.63
CA THR A 115 3.13 -19.80 8.83
C THR A 115 3.49 -19.02 10.10
N GLY A 116 2.68 -19.18 11.14
CA GLY A 116 2.97 -18.63 12.46
C GLY A 116 2.36 -19.47 13.57
N ALA A 117 2.83 -19.27 14.79
CA ALA A 117 2.39 -20.03 15.94
C ALA A 117 1.03 -19.54 16.45
N GLY A 118 0.06 -20.45 16.56
CA GLY A 118 -1.24 -20.16 17.16
C GLY A 118 -2.43 -20.44 16.24
N SER A 119 -3.62 -20.10 16.72
CA SER A 119 -4.85 -20.13 15.93
C SER A 119 -5.06 -18.75 15.32
N TRP A 120 -5.27 -18.70 14.01
CA TRP A 120 -5.53 -17.45 13.28
C TRP A 120 -7.04 -17.18 13.21
N SER A 121 -7.42 -15.90 13.29
CA SER A 121 -8.77 -15.45 13.00
C SER A 121 -8.72 -14.12 12.24
N ASN A 122 -9.58 -14.00 11.24
CA ASN A 122 -9.70 -12.77 10.45
C ASN A 122 -10.90 -11.95 10.94
N SER A 123 -10.72 -10.64 10.97
CA SER A 123 -11.79 -9.67 11.16
C SER A 123 -11.77 -8.69 10.00
N THR A 124 -12.94 -8.28 9.53
CA THR A 124 -13.09 -7.38 8.39
C THR A 124 -13.61 -6.03 8.87
N LEU A 125 -12.90 -4.96 8.50
CA LEU A 125 -13.29 -3.59 8.76
C LEU A 125 -13.77 -2.95 7.46
N ASP A 126 -15.05 -2.58 7.44
CA ASP A 126 -15.68 -1.88 6.32
C ASP A 126 -15.21 -0.43 6.20
N ASP A 127 -15.17 0.11 4.98
CA ASP A 127 -14.71 1.47 4.71
C ASP A 127 -15.65 2.54 5.31
N ALA A 128 -16.94 2.25 5.47
CA ALA A 128 -17.91 3.14 6.10
C ALA A 128 -17.95 3.00 7.63
N SER A 129 -17.08 2.17 8.21
CA SER A 129 -16.99 2.01 9.66
C SER A 129 -16.52 3.30 10.33
N SER A 130 -17.16 3.65 11.46
CA SER A 130 -16.75 4.78 12.31
C SER A 130 -15.35 4.62 12.93
N ALA A 131 -14.73 3.44 12.85
CA ALA A 131 -13.35 3.24 13.27
C ALA A 131 -12.33 3.81 12.27
N VAL A 132 -12.74 4.11 11.04
CA VAL A 132 -11.89 4.76 10.03
C VAL A 132 -12.06 6.27 10.11
N THR A 133 -10.96 6.98 10.32
CA THR A 133 -10.89 8.44 10.31
C THR A 133 -10.38 8.91 8.96
N TYR A 134 -11.23 9.63 8.22
CA TYR A 134 -10.89 10.17 6.91
C TYR A 134 -10.55 11.66 6.95
N THR A 135 -9.64 12.09 6.09
CA THR A 135 -9.35 13.50 5.79
C THR A 135 -9.35 13.72 4.28
N GLY A 136 -10.25 14.55 3.75
CA GLY A 136 -10.32 14.82 2.29
C GLY A 136 -10.84 13.65 1.44
N TRP A 137 -11.67 12.77 2.02
CA TRP A 137 -12.36 11.68 1.29
C TRP A 137 -13.86 11.97 1.15
N THR A 138 -14.45 11.35 0.15
CA THR A 138 -15.90 11.27 -0.05
C THR A 138 -16.34 9.82 0.11
N SER A 139 -17.37 9.58 0.92
CA SER A 139 -17.96 8.26 1.11
C SER A 139 -19.38 8.23 0.54
N THR A 140 -19.73 7.16 -0.16
CA THR A 140 -21.04 6.96 -0.78
C THR A 140 -21.40 5.48 -0.82
N SER A 141 -22.67 5.15 -1.11
CA SER A 141 -22.99 3.80 -1.56
C SER A 141 -22.73 3.67 -3.07
N SER A 142 -22.32 2.48 -3.52
CA SER A 142 -22.08 2.23 -4.94
C SER A 142 -23.32 2.53 -5.79
N ALA A 143 -24.49 2.08 -5.34
CA ALA A 143 -25.78 2.28 -6.01
C ALA A 143 -26.21 3.75 -6.16
N SER A 144 -25.66 4.67 -5.36
CA SER A 144 -26.00 6.11 -5.42
C SER A 144 -24.96 6.97 -6.14
N SER A 145 -23.83 6.38 -6.54
CA SER A 145 -22.74 7.12 -7.18
C SER A 145 -23.06 7.47 -8.63
N SER A 146 -22.72 8.69 -9.05
CA SER A 146 -22.73 9.10 -10.46
C SER A 146 -21.44 8.73 -11.20
N ILE A 147 -20.44 8.19 -10.49
CA ILE A 147 -19.18 7.75 -11.07
C ILE A 147 -19.37 6.34 -11.62
N GLY A 148 -19.19 6.19 -12.94
CA GLY A 148 -19.41 4.92 -13.66
C GLY A 148 -18.75 3.72 -12.97
N ALA A 149 -17.43 3.78 -12.77
CA ALA A 149 -16.65 2.71 -12.11
C ALA A 149 -17.17 2.36 -10.70
N ILE A 150 -17.67 3.33 -9.95
CA ILE A 150 -18.23 3.07 -8.61
C ILE A 150 -19.64 2.47 -8.74
N SER A 151 -20.47 3.00 -9.62
CA SER A 151 -21.86 2.54 -9.78
C SER A 151 -21.97 1.13 -10.38
N SER A 152 -20.99 0.71 -11.18
CA SER A 152 -20.89 -0.63 -11.76
C SER A 152 -20.03 -1.60 -10.93
N GLY A 153 -19.37 -1.11 -9.89
CA GLY A 153 -18.42 -1.87 -9.10
C GLY A 153 -19.06 -2.73 -8.01
N THR A 154 -18.30 -3.72 -7.53
CA THR A 154 -18.67 -4.56 -6.40
C THR A 154 -17.83 -4.16 -5.20
N PHE A 155 -18.48 -3.74 -4.12
CA PHE A 155 -17.82 -3.28 -2.90
C PHE A 155 -18.33 -4.05 -1.69
N TYR A 156 -17.47 -4.23 -0.69
CA TYR A 156 -17.86 -4.79 0.59
C TYR A 156 -18.99 -3.94 1.19
N GLN A 157 -20.10 -4.60 1.56
CA GLN A 157 -21.36 -3.97 1.99
C GLN A 157 -21.93 -2.88 1.08
N GLY A 158 -21.47 -2.77 -0.18
CA GLY A 158 -21.94 -1.77 -1.14
C GLY A 158 -21.54 -0.33 -0.82
N THR A 159 -20.55 -0.13 0.05
CA THR A 159 -20.02 1.19 0.42
C THR A 159 -18.65 1.43 -0.21
N VAL A 160 -18.34 2.70 -0.46
CA VAL A 160 -17.05 3.09 -1.02
C VAL A 160 -16.66 4.47 -0.55
N SER A 161 -15.39 4.58 -0.16
CA SER A 161 -14.73 5.82 0.17
C SER A 161 -13.65 6.06 -0.87
N TYR A 162 -13.61 7.26 -1.44
CA TYR A 162 -12.65 7.63 -2.48
C TYR A 162 -12.16 9.07 -2.32
N THR A 163 -11.03 9.38 -2.96
CA THR A 163 -10.44 10.72 -2.99
C THR A 163 -9.68 10.94 -4.29
N SER A 164 -9.54 12.21 -4.68
CA SER A 164 -8.67 12.66 -5.77
C SER A 164 -7.69 13.73 -5.29
N SER A 165 -7.59 13.99 -3.99
CA SER A 165 -6.75 15.06 -3.45
C SER A 165 -5.46 14.50 -2.86
N ALA A 166 -4.32 15.04 -3.25
CA ALA A 166 -3.04 14.71 -2.64
C ALA A 166 -3.07 15.02 -1.14
N GLY A 167 -2.48 14.13 -0.34
CA GLY A 167 -2.44 14.24 1.11
C GLY A 167 -3.74 13.85 1.83
N ALA A 168 -4.83 13.54 1.11
CA ALA A 168 -6.01 12.97 1.72
C ALA A 168 -5.68 11.60 2.34
N SER A 169 -6.17 11.33 3.54
CA SER A 169 -5.78 10.15 4.32
C SER A 169 -6.97 9.38 4.91
N ALA A 170 -6.86 8.06 4.96
CA ALA A 170 -7.70 7.17 5.76
C ALA A 170 -6.85 6.55 6.87
N ALA A 171 -7.29 6.63 8.13
CA ALA A 171 -6.52 6.11 9.26
C ALA A 171 -7.39 5.28 10.20
N PHE A 172 -6.84 4.17 10.69
CA PHE A 172 -7.50 3.30 11.66
C PHE A 172 -6.44 2.56 12.49
N SER A 173 -6.89 1.87 13.54
CA SER A 173 -6.04 0.99 14.34
C SER A 173 -6.61 -0.41 14.36
N PHE A 174 -5.72 -1.40 14.41
CA PHE A 174 -6.09 -2.80 14.54
C PHE A 174 -5.22 -3.46 15.62
N THR A 175 -5.63 -4.63 16.07
CA THR A 175 -4.82 -5.47 16.96
C THR A 175 -4.68 -6.83 16.31
N GLY A 176 -3.45 -7.24 16.02
CA GLY A 176 -3.17 -8.53 15.38
C GLY A 176 -1.80 -8.57 14.70
N SER A 177 -1.41 -9.74 14.21
CA SER A 177 -0.11 -9.99 13.57
C SER A 177 -0.08 -9.80 12.04
N ALA A 178 -1.22 -9.50 11.41
CA ALA A 178 -1.31 -9.31 9.97
C ALA A 178 -2.40 -8.29 9.60
N LEU A 179 -2.21 -7.64 8.44
CA LEU A 179 -3.15 -6.70 7.86
C LEU A 179 -3.30 -6.93 6.36
N TYR A 180 -4.55 -6.84 5.91
CA TYR A 180 -4.94 -6.82 4.51
C TYR A 180 -5.67 -5.52 4.23
N VAL A 181 -5.31 -4.86 3.14
CA VAL A 181 -6.07 -3.73 2.61
C VAL A 181 -6.56 -4.10 1.23
N PHE A 182 -7.88 -4.13 1.05
CA PHE A 182 -8.52 -4.37 -0.24
C PHE A 182 -9.11 -3.07 -0.78
N GLY A 183 -9.19 -2.97 -2.11
CA GLY A 183 -9.79 -1.82 -2.77
C GLY A 183 -9.81 -1.97 -4.28
N CYS A 184 -9.90 -0.84 -4.97
CA CYS A 184 -9.99 -0.80 -6.42
C CYS A 184 -8.65 -0.48 -7.06
N THR A 185 -8.46 -1.01 -8.26
CA THR A 185 -7.39 -0.64 -9.19
C THR A 185 -8.00 -0.36 -10.56
N GLY A 186 -7.31 0.41 -11.39
CA GLY A 186 -7.83 0.77 -12.71
C GLY A 186 -7.03 1.88 -13.39
N PRO A 187 -7.36 2.24 -14.64
CA PRO A 187 -6.61 3.24 -15.41
C PRO A 187 -6.58 4.63 -14.80
N SER A 188 -7.62 4.98 -14.02
CA SER A 188 -7.77 6.31 -13.39
C SER A 188 -7.21 6.38 -11.97
N PHE A 189 -6.67 5.28 -11.46
CA PHE A 189 -6.12 5.22 -10.11
C PHE A 189 -4.64 5.63 -10.10
N VAL A 190 -4.19 6.14 -8.97
CA VAL A 190 -2.85 6.72 -8.78
C VAL A 190 -2.13 6.09 -7.59
N SER A 191 -0.95 6.60 -7.28
CA SER A 191 -0.15 6.09 -6.18
C SER A 191 -0.67 6.52 -4.81
N PHE A 192 -0.63 5.59 -3.86
CA PHE A 192 -0.93 5.83 -2.45
C PHE A 192 0.23 5.32 -1.59
N GLN A 193 0.36 5.86 -0.39
CA GLN A 193 1.38 5.48 0.58
C GLN A 193 0.72 4.83 1.79
N ILE A 194 1.35 3.77 2.30
CA ILE A 194 0.97 3.14 3.57
C ILE A 194 1.99 3.53 4.63
N THR A 195 1.49 3.99 5.77
CA THR A 195 2.23 4.17 7.01
C THR A 195 1.72 3.18 8.04
N LEU A 196 2.61 2.40 8.65
CA LEU A 196 2.34 1.50 9.76
C LEU A 196 3.18 1.94 10.96
N ASP A 197 2.55 2.15 12.11
CA ASP A 197 3.22 2.56 13.36
C ASP A 197 4.16 3.75 13.21
N SER A 198 3.67 4.79 12.53
CA SER A 198 4.41 6.03 12.21
C SER A 198 5.58 5.86 11.24
N SER A 199 5.77 4.68 10.64
CA SER A 199 6.80 4.42 9.64
C SER A 199 6.17 4.19 8.27
N VAL A 200 6.68 4.85 7.24
CA VAL A 200 6.28 4.59 5.85
C VAL A 200 6.79 3.21 5.45
N VAL A 201 5.87 2.29 5.13
CA VAL A 201 6.22 0.92 4.72
C VAL A 201 6.27 0.76 3.21
N GLY A 202 5.62 1.64 2.44
CA GLY A 202 5.67 1.58 1.00
C GLY A 202 4.81 2.64 0.31
N THR A 203 5.12 2.87 -0.96
CA THR A 203 4.27 3.61 -1.90
C THR A 203 3.90 2.65 -3.02
N PHE A 204 2.60 2.52 -3.27
CA PHE A 204 2.00 1.52 -4.14
C PHE A 204 1.23 2.22 -5.25
N ASN A 205 1.18 1.62 -6.45
CA ASN A 205 0.51 2.22 -7.59
C ASN A 205 -0.72 1.39 -7.99
N ALA A 206 -1.92 1.91 -7.71
CA ALA A 206 -3.18 1.25 -8.06
C ALA A 206 -3.57 1.39 -9.56
N SER A 207 -2.71 1.99 -10.39
CA SER A 207 -2.96 2.13 -11.82
C SER A 207 -2.77 0.81 -12.57
N THR A 208 -3.80 0.37 -13.28
CA THR A 208 -3.80 -0.84 -14.12
C THR A 208 -4.48 -0.54 -15.46
N THR A 209 -4.42 -1.47 -16.43
CA THR A 209 -5.06 -1.29 -17.75
C THR A 209 -6.58 -1.49 -17.74
N THR A 210 -7.16 -2.02 -16.66
CA THR A 210 -8.58 -2.33 -16.55
C THR A 210 -9.03 -2.23 -15.10
N ASP A 211 -10.27 -1.79 -14.88
CA ASP A 211 -10.82 -1.70 -13.54
C ASP A 211 -10.94 -3.08 -12.89
N SER A 212 -10.53 -3.18 -11.63
CA SER A 212 -10.74 -4.34 -10.78
C SER A 212 -11.17 -3.91 -9.39
N TYR A 213 -12.07 -4.69 -8.81
CA TYR A 213 -12.68 -4.47 -7.50
C TYR A 213 -12.24 -5.61 -6.58
N ASP A 214 -12.19 -5.36 -5.27
CA ASP A 214 -11.74 -6.35 -4.29
C ASP A 214 -10.29 -6.85 -4.55
N THR A 215 -9.41 -5.93 -4.97
CA THR A 215 -8.00 -6.20 -5.19
C THR A 215 -7.22 -6.01 -3.90
N LEU A 216 -6.36 -6.96 -3.55
CA LEU A 216 -5.39 -6.82 -2.46
C LEU A 216 -4.41 -5.69 -2.80
N LEU A 217 -4.53 -4.55 -2.11
CA LEU A 217 -3.71 -3.36 -2.31
C LEU A 217 -2.47 -3.35 -1.43
N PHE A 218 -2.58 -3.89 -0.22
CA PHE A 218 -1.47 -3.98 0.73
C PHE A 218 -1.64 -5.22 1.60
N PHE A 219 -0.51 -5.86 1.91
CA PHE A 219 -0.43 -7.00 2.80
C PHE A 219 0.82 -6.89 3.66
N VAL A 220 0.66 -7.21 4.94
CA VAL A 220 1.77 -7.42 5.87
C VAL A 220 1.39 -8.50 6.87
N SER A 221 2.35 -9.34 7.24
CA SER A 221 2.24 -10.37 8.28
C SER A 221 3.53 -10.43 9.10
N GLY A 222 3.58 -11.30 10.11
CA GLY A 222 4.76 -11.40 10.98
C GLY A 222 4.90 -10.23 11.96
N LEU A 223 3.85 -9.41 12.12
CA LEU A 223 3.82 -8.36 13.13
C LEU A 223 3.72 -8.97 14.53
N ASN A 224 4.10 -8.20 15.55
CA ASN A 224 3.83 -8.61 16.93
C ASN A 224 2.32 -8.58 17.21
N GLU A 225 1.84 -9.44 18.10
CA GLU A 225 0.43 -9.44 18.53
C GLU A 225 0.15 -8.23 19.43
N ALA A 226 0.07 -7.05 18.82
CA ALA A 226 -0.08 -5.76 19.49
C ALA A 226 -1.07 -4.87 18.73
N SER A 227 -1.32 -3.69 19.31
CA SER A 227 -2.09 -2.66 18.61
C SER A 227 -1.19 -1.92 17.64
N HIS A 228 -1.65 -1.82 16.40
CA HIS A 228 -0.99 -1.14 15.30
C HIS A 228 -1.83 0.01 14.78
N SER A 229 -1.16 1.04 14.28
CA SER A 229 -1.77 2.20 13.64
C SER A 229 -1.45 2.21 12.15
N VAL A 230 -2.47 2.41 11.32
CA VAL A 230 -2.36 2.42 9.86
C VAL A 230 -2.86 3.74 9.32
N SER A 231 -2.15 4.28 8.33
CA SER A 231 -2.65 5.37 7.50
C SER A 231 -2.37 5.11 6.03
N ILE A 232 -3.41 5.29 5.21
CA ILE A 232 -3.38 5.24 3.75
C ILE A 232 -3.48 6.67 3.26
N THR A 233 -2.47 7.16 2.54
CA THR A 233 -2.41 8.56 2.08
C THR A 233 -2.27 8.62 0.56
N ASN A 234 -3.19 9.31 -0.10
CA ASN A 234 -3.09 9.58 -1.53
C ASN A 234 -1.88 10.49 -1.81
N GLN A 235 -1.01 10.10 -2.74
CA GLN A 235 0.25 10.84 -2.99
C GLN A 235 0.11 11.90 -4.09
N VAL A 236 -0.89 11.77 -4.96
CA VAL A 236 -0.98 12.58 -6.18
C VAL A 236 -2.38 13.17 -6.28
N ASP A 237 -2.45 14.43 -6.70
CA ASP A 237 -3.74 15.00 -7.10
C ASP A 237 -4.22 14.24 -8.33
N GLY A 238 -5.39 13.63 -8.22
CA GLY A 238 -6.10 13.15 -9.39
C GLY A 238 -6.66 14.37 -10.11
N ASP A 239 -6.52 14.42 -11.44
CA ASP A 239 -7.32 15.36 -12.21
C ASP A 239 -8.79 15.08 -11.90
N SER A 240 -9.50 16.05 -11.31
CA SER A 240 -10.96 15.99 -11.20
C SER A 240 -11.65 15.88 -12.57
N SER A 241 -10.89 16.12 -13.65
CA SER A 241 -11.27 15.88 -15.05
C SER A 241 -10.97 14.46 -15.55
N GLY A 242 -10.24 13.64 -14.78
CA GLY A 242 -9.89 12.24 -15.06
C GLY A 242 -10.93 11.21 -14.58
N ILE A 243 -11.92 11.63 -13.79
CA ILE A 243 -13.19 10.90 -13.61
C ILE A 243 -14.20 11.35 -14.67
N THR A 244 -13.71 11.65 -15.87
CA THR A 244 -14.57 11.75 -17.06
C THR A 244 -14.51 10.40 -17.72
N ALA A 245 -15.69 9.81 -17.96
CA ALA A 245 -15.85 8.62 -18.78
C ALA A 245 -14.96 8.69 -20.03
N GLY A 246 -13.82 8.00 -19.99
CA GLY A 246 -13.00 7.76 -21.15
C GLY A 246 -13.81 6.88 -22.07
N THR A 247 -14.37 7.49 -23.12
CA THR A 247 -15.00 6.77 -24.22
C THR A 247 -13.90 6.05 -24.98
N SER A 248 -13.46 4.90 -24.48
CA SER A 248 -12.79 3.89 -25.29
C SER A 248 -13.89 3.05 -25.94
N THR A 249 -14.21 3.39 -27.18
CA THR A 249 -14.97 2.54 -28.09
C THR A 249 -14.23 1.21 -28.27
N GLY A 250 -14.60 0.23 -27.46
CA GLY A 250 -14.23 -1.17 -27.59
C GLY A 250 -15.44 -2.01 -27.20
N THR A 251 -16.21 -2.45 -28.19
CA THR A 251 -17.33 -3.36 -28.00
C THR A 251 -16.80 -4.70 -27.47
N ALA A 252 -16.88 -4.92 -26.16
CA ALA A 252 -16.64 -6.22 -25.54
C ALA A 252 -17.91 -6.66 -24.81
N THR A 253 -18.77 -7.36 -25.53
CA THR A 253 -19.89 -8.11 -24.97
C THR A 253 -19.30 -9.32 -24.25
N GLY A 254 -19.26 -9.31 -22.92
CA GLY A 254 -18.72 -10.41 -22.12
C GLY A 254 -19.51 -10.57 -20.83
N THR A 255 -20.21 -11.70 -20.71
CA THR A 255 -21.00 -12.12 -19.55
C THR A 255 -20.15 -12.14 -18.28
N ALA A 256 -20.69 -11.57 -17.20
CA ALA A 256 -20.09 -11.52 -15.87
C ALA A 256 -19.58 -12.91 -15.40
N ALA A 257 -18.33 -12.96 -14.96
CA ALA A 257 -17.76 -14.13 -14.29
C ALA A 257 -17.89 -13.96 -12.78
N THR A 258 -18.67 -14.85 -12.16
CA THR A 258 -18.83 -14.97 -10.70
C THR A 258 -17.67 -15.77 -10.13
N ALA A 259 -16.87 -15.19 -9.24
CA ALA A 259 -16.00 -15.97 -8.37
C ALA A 259 -16.82 -16.54 -7.21
N VAL A 260 -16.89 -17.87 -7.13
CA VAL A 260 -17.55 -18.63 -6.06
C VAL A 260 -16.47 -19.08 -5.08
N PHE A 261 -16.63 -18.74 -3.80
CA PHE A 261 -15.88 -19.38 -2.72
C PHE A 261 -16.84 -20.12 -1.80
N SER A 262 -16.67 -21.44 -1.72
CA SER A 262 -17.48 -22.32 -0.89
C SER A 262 -16.94 -22.41 0.54
N GLY A 263 -17.72 -21.88 1.49
CA GLY A 263 -18.18 -22.62 2.68
C GLY A 263 -17.27 -22.70 3.92
N SER A 264 -17.62 -21.91 4.93
CA SER A 264 -17.81 -22.47 6.28
C SER A 264 -18.90 -21.67 7.01
N SER A 265 -20.09 -22.28 7.10
CA SER A 265 -21.22 -21.81 7.89
C SER A 265 -20.90 -21.85 9.38
N GLY A 266 -20.82 -20.68 10.01
CA GLY A 266 -20.83 -20.52 11.46
C GLY A 266 -22.00 -19.64 11.86
N THR A 267 -23.11 -20.28 12.24
CA THR A 267 -24.25 -19.62 12.86
C THR A 267 -23.84 -19.13 14.25
N TRP A 268 -23.88 -17.82 14.50
CA TRP A 268 -23.65 -17.27 15.84
C TRP A 268 -24.84 -16.44 16.29
N SER A 269 -25.43 -16.94 17.36
CA SER A 269 -26.54 -16.39 18.13
C SER A 269 -26.08 -15.19 18.95
N GLU A 270 -26.86 -14.11 18.95
CA GLU A 270 -26.70 -13.00 19.89
C GLU A 270 -26.92 -13.49 21.34
N GLY A 271 -25.84 -13.45 22.13
CA GLY A 271 -25.87 -13.62 23.57
C GLY A 271 -25.56 -12.29 24.26
N GLY A 272 -26.60 -11.61 24.74
CA GLY A 272 -26.47 -10.40 25.55
C GLY A 272 -25.78 -10.69 26.89
N GLY A 273 -24.76 -9.88 27.19
CA GLY A 273 -24.05 -9.91 28.47
C GLY A 273 -23.63 -8.50 28.88
N THR A 274 -24.38 -7.93 29.81
CA THR A 274 -24.12 -6.64 30.47
C THR A 274 -22.87 -6.74 31.36
N GLY A 275 -21.82 -5.99 31.03
CA GLY A 275 -20.63 -5.78 31.86
C GLY A 275 -20.30 -4.29 31.93
N SER A 276 -20.20 -3.74 33.14
CA SER A 276 -20.22 -2.30 33.42
C SER A 276 -19.02 -1.53 32.81
N ALA A 277 -19.31 -0.60 31.91
CA ALA A 277 -18.40 0.36 31.27
C ALA A 277 -17.87 1.47 32.23
N GLY A 278 -17.66 1.17 33.51
CA GLY A 278 -17.39 2.18 34.55
C GLY A 278 -15.95 2.23 35.10
N ALA A 279 -15.07 1.27 34.79
CA ALA A 279 -13.79 1.12 35.50
C ALA A 279 -12.52 1.23 34.63
N VAL A 280 -12.64 1.30 33.30
CA VAL A 280 -11.47 1.31 32.39
C VAL A 280 -11.09 2.72 31.89
N ALA A 281 -12.00 3.70 32.02
CA ALA A 281 -11.74 5.08 31.59
C ALA A 281 -10.91 5.93 32.59
N GLY A 282 -10.76 5.49 33.85
CA GLY A 282 -10.06 6.27 34.90
C GLY A 282 -8.54 6.03 34.99
N GLY A 283 -8.06 4.85 34.57
CA GLY A 283 -6.65 4.46 34.73
C GLY A 283 -5.70 5.10 33.69
N ILE A 284 -6.18 5.25 32.45
CA ILE A 284 -5.33 5.69 31.32
C ILE A 284 -4.99 7.19 31.44
N LEU A 285 -5.93 8.02 31.89
CA LEU A 285 -5.70 9.45 32.09
C LEU A 285 -4.71 9.74 33.24
N GLY A 286 -4.75 8.92 34.30
CA GLY A 286 -3.82 9.04 35.43
C GLY A 286 -2.39 8.64 35.07
N ALA A 287 -2.22 7.55 34.31
CA ALA A 287 -0.91 7.07 33.88
C ALA A 287 -0.24 8.03 32.88
N LEU A 288 -0.99 8.56 31.91
CA LEU A 288 -0.48 9.54 30.94
C LEU A 288 -0.08 10.86 31.62
N GLY A 289 -0.88 11.33 32.59
CA GLY A 289 -0.53 12.53 33.38
C GLY A 289 0.73 12.33 34.24
N GLY A 290 0.89 11.15 34.85
CA GLY A 290 2.08 10.81 35.64
C GLY A 290 3.35 10.73 34.81
N LEU A 291 3.29 10.12 33.63
CA LEU A 291 4.41 10.04 32.68
C LEU A 291 4.84 11.42 32.16
N LEU A 292 3.87 12.30 31.88
CA LEU A 292 4.12 13.67 31.47
C LEU A 292 4.84 14.48 32.56
N LEU A 293 4.41 14.35 33.82
CA LEU A 293 5.05 14.98 34.97
C LEU A 293 6.48 14.46 35.21
N LEU A 294 6.70 13.15 35.07
CA LEU A 294 8.03 12.55 35.18
C LEU A 294 8.97 13.04 34.07
N TYR A 295 8.47 13.16 32.84
CA TYR A 295 9.23 13.73 31.73
C TYR A 295 9.66 15.18 31.99
N PHE A 296 8.76 16.02 32.51
CA PHE A 296 9.09 17.39 32.85
C PHE A 296 10.07 17.49 34.02
N ALA A 297 9.92 16.65 35.05
CA ALA A 297 10.87 16.59 36.17
C ALA A 297 12.27 16.16 35.69
N TYR A 298 12.35 15.17 34.79
CA TYR A 298 13.60 14.71 34.21
C TYR A 298 14.29 15.79 33.37
N ARG A 299 13.53 16.51 32.51
CA ARG A 299 14.05 17.64 31.72
C ARG A 299 14.55 18.78 32.60
N TYR A 300 13.84 19.09 33.68
CA TYR A 300 14.26 20.10 34.65
C TYR A 300 15.54 19.68 35.41
N TYR A 301 15.64 18.41 35.80
CA TYR A 301 16.84 17.86 36.43
C TYR A 301 18.08 17.95 35.53
N LEU A 302 17.95 17.57 34.25
CA LEU A 302 19.04 17.70 33.28
C LEU A 302 19.47 19.16 33.06
N TYR A 303 18.51 20.09 33.01
CA TYR A 303 18.78 21.52 32.87
C TYR A 303 19.56 22.08 34.08
N ARG A 304 19.20 21.69 35.31
CA ARG A 304 19.99 22.06 36.51
C ARG A 304 21.39 21.46 36.50
N LYS A 305 21.54 20.21 36.05
CA LYS A 305 22.86 19.56 35.97
C LYS A 305 23.78 20.24 34.94
N ALA A 306 23.21 20.84 33.90
CA ALA A 306 23.93 21.62 32.89
C ALA A 306 24.26 23.07 33.32
N GLY A 307 23.98 23.46 34.56
CA GLY A 307 24.31 24.79 35.08
C GLY A 307 23.38 25.92 34.59
N GLY A 308 22.14 25.59 34.20
CA GLY A 308 21.19 26.58 33.72
C GLY A 308 20.66 27.51 34.82
N GLU A 309 20.81 28.83 34.64
CA GLU A 309 20.21 29.85 35.49
C GLU A 309 18.88 30.34 34.87
N GLY A 310 17.74 30.08 35.53
CA GLY A 310 16.43 30.54 35.06
C GLY A 310 15.22 29.78 35.63
N GLY A 311 14.02 30.34 35.46
CA GLY A 311 12.76 29.72 35.88
C GLY A 311 12.28 28.60 34.92
N PHE A 312 11.26 27.84 35.35
CA PHE A 312 10.70 26.67 34.65
C PHE A 312 10.43 26.90 33.15
N PHE A 313 9.90 28.06 32.76
CA PHE A 313 9.63 28.41 31.36
C PHE A 313 10.91 28.54 30.50
N THR A 314 12.03 28.95 31.09
CA THR A 314 13.33 29.08 30.39
C THR A 314 13.91 27.72 30.05
N ALA A 315 13.68 26.72 30.90
CA ALA A 315 14.08 25.33 30.68
C ALA A 315 13.24 24.65 29.60
N LEU A 316 11.99 25.09 29.41
CA LEU A 316 11.05 24.48 28.46
C LEU A 316 11.15 25.09 27.05
N CYS A 317 11.23 26.41 26.95
CA CYS A 317 11.11 27.14 25.68
C CYS A 317 12.42 27.76 25.18
N GLY A 318 13.51 27.64 25.95
CA GLY A 318 14.78 28.31 25.65
C GLY A 318 14.73 29.83 25.90
N PRO A 319 15.89 30.50 26.01
CA PRO A 319 15.92 31.94 26.25
C PRO A 319 15.40 32.72 25.02
N PRO A 320 14.68 33.84 25.23
CA PRO A 320 14.19 34.66 24.13
C PRO A 320 15.35 35.23 23.32
N ARG A 321 15.28 35.10 21.99
CA ARG A 321 16.27 35.66 21.05
C ARG A 321 16.24 37.18 21.12
N LYS A 322 17.41 37.82 21.29
CA LYS A 322 17.55 39.27 21.16
C LYS A 322 17.31 39.69 19.70
N PRO A 323 16.63 40.83 19.45
CA PRO A 323 16.42 41.33 18.10
C PRO A 323 17.77 41.73 17.45
N PRO A 324 17.91 41.58 16.12
CA PRO A 324 19.15 41.88 15.43
C PRO A 324 19.50 43.36 15.52
N GLN A 325 20.77 43.62 15.87
CA GLN A 325 21.36 44.95 15.96
C GLN A 325 21.52 45.51 14.53
N LYS A 326 20.91 46.67 14.25
CA LYS A 326 21.04 47.36 12.95
C LYS A 326 22.50 47.73 12.69
N ALA A 327 23.07 47.22 11.60
CA ALA A 327 24.37 47.65 11.10
C ALA A 327 24.25 49.06 10.48
N GLY A 328 25.08 49.99 10.96
CA GLY A 328 25.28 51.30 10.33
C GLY A 328 26.14 51.17 9.06
N PRO A 329 26.12 52.17 8.15
CA PRO A 329 26.71 52.03 6.83
C PRO A 329 28.22 52.25 6.88
N ALA A 330 28.98 51.38 6.20
CA ALA A 330 30.38 51.65 5.90
C ALA A 330 30.77 51.12 4.51
N LYS A 331 30.89 52.11 3.61
CA LYS A 331 31.91 52.35 2.58
C LYS A 331 32.09 51.33 1.44
N ASP A 332 31.84 51.86 0.25
CA ASP A 332 32.09 51.29 -1.06
C ASP A 332 33.55 50.86 -1.25
N GLU A 333 33.75 49.58 -1.62
CA GLU A 333 34.97 49.11 -2.25
C GLU A 333 34.58 48.40 -3.56
N PHE A 334 34.86 49.07 -4.68
CA PHE A 334 34.61 48.56 -6.03
C PHE A 334 35.54 47.38 -6.36
N LYS A 335 34.99 46.26 -6.85
CA LYS A 335 35.74 45.28 -7.64
C LYS A 335 35.02 44.95 -8.95
N ILE A 336 35.84 44.92 -9.99
CA ILE A 336 35.53 45.06 -11.41
C ILE A 336 35.20 43.69 -12.02
N TRP A 337 34.34 43.68 -13.04
CA TRP A 337 33.87 42.55 -13.84
C TRP A 337 34.96 41.81 -14.62
N PRO A 338 34.68 40.57 -15.08
CA PRO A 338 34.65 40.35 -16.53
C PRO A 338 33.41 39.59 -17.04
N MET A 339 32.81 40.12 -18.12
CA MET A 339 31.88 39.42 -19.02
C MET A 339 32.68 38.65 -20.09
N VAL A 340 32.29 37.42 -20.42
CA VAL A 340 32.37 36.79 -21.76
C VAL A 340 31.23 35.76 -21.85
N ARG A 341 30.04 36.06 -22.40
CA ARG A 341 29.59 35.98 -23.81
C ARG A 341 29.91 34.67 -24.55
N SER A 342 28.88 33.85 -24.78
CA SER A 342 28.72 33.06 -26.01
C SER A 342 27.28 33.24 -26.54
N ARG A 343 27.15 33.50 -27.85
CA ARG A 343 25.89 33.65 -28.61
C ARG A 343 25.63 32.39 -29.45
N PRO A 344 24.37 32.09 -29.80
CA PRO A 344 24.00 30.93 -30.62
C PRO A 344 24.23 31.17 -32.14
N LYS A 345 24.52 30.10 -32.88
CA LYS A 345 24.68 30.07 -34.35
C LYS A 345 23.37 29.64 -35.02
N TYR A 346 22.74 30.56 -35.76
CA TYR A 346 22.02 30.27 -37.01
C TYR A 346 21.98 31.54 -37.87
N MET A 347 22.64 31.51 -39.03
CA MET A 347 22.18 32.05 -40.33
C MET A 347 23.35 32.10 -41.33
N THR A 348 23.13 31.40 -42.45
CA THR A 348 23.85 31.36 -43.74
C THR A 348 25.33 30.99 -43.72
#